data_AF-A0A9W6KR00-F1
#
_entry.id   AF-A0A9W6KR00-F1
#
_cell.length_a   1.000
_cell.length_b   1.000
_cell.length_c   1.000
_cell.angle_alpha   90.00
_cell.angle_beta   90.00
_cell.angle_gamma   90.00
#
_symmetry.space_group_name_H-M   'P 1'
#
loop_
_entity.id
_entity.type
_entity.pdbx_description
1 polymer ?
#
loop_
_entity_poly.entity_id
_entity_poly.type
_entity_poly.pdbx_seq_one_letter_code
_entity_poly.pdbx_strand_id
1 'polypeptide(L)'
;MDERTAQARLTERGGDTLPRLPWLADGQPHDAYTLMRQALWRANNDPGALELPDDLLAAITLLATARAELDQLEAGLLFVARAEGLTWGQIAEPLGLRTAQAAQQRNERVLGRLGA
;
A
#
# COMPACT_ATOMS: atom_id res chain seq x y z
N MET A 1 10.83 13.97 -8.71
CA MET A 1 10.97 13.57 -7.30
C MET A 1 11.02 12.06 -7.27
N ASP A 2 11.97 11.46 -6.57
CA ASP A 2 11.99 10.00 -6.39
C ASP A 2 11.11 9.57 -5.20
N GLU A 3 10.88 8.27 -5.07
CA GLU A 3 10.03 7.68 -4.02
C GLU A 3 10.50 8.08 -2.61
N ARG A 4 11.79 7.94 -2.31
CA ARG A 4 12.34 8.22 -0.99
C ARG A 4 12.16 9.68 -0.59
N THR A 5 12.38 10.60 -1.55
CA THR A 5 12.16 12.03 -1.33
C THR A 5 10.69 12.33 -1.10
N ALA A 6 9.79 11.71 -1.87
CA ALA A 6 8.35 11.87 -1.69
C ALA A 6 7.88 11.37 -0.32
N GLN A 7 8.38 10.21 0.12
CA GLN A 7 8.06 9.63 1.42
C GLN A 7 8.57 10.51 2.57
N ALA A 8 9.82 10.96 2.51
CA ALA A 8 10.39 11.85 3.52
C ALA A 8 9.58 13.16 3.63
N ARG A 9 9.26 13.76 2.48
CA ARG A 9 8.46 14.99 2.41
C ARG A 9 7.09 14.83 3.06
N LEU A 10 6.34 13.77 2.76
CA LEU A 10 5.02 13.55 3.39
C LEU A 10 5.12 13.13 4.86
N THR A 11 6.22 12.49 5.26
CA THR A 11 6.51 12.21 6.66
C THR A 11 6.69 13.52 7.44
N GLU A 12 7.47 14.46 6.92
CA GLU A 12 7.67 15.80 7.51
C GLU A 12 6.39 16.65 7.51
N ARG A 13 5.48 16.43 6.55
CA ARG A 13 4.18 17.14 6.47
C ARG A 13 3.10 16.51 7.36
N GLY A 14 3.51 15.79 8.39
CA GLY A 14 2.65 15.27 9.45
C GLY A 14 2.42 13.77 9.42
N GLY A 15 3.18 13.02 8.61
CA GLY A 15 3.25 11.56 8.73
C GLY A 15 3.93 11.10 10.02
N ASP A 16 4.87 11.88 10.56
CA ASP A 16 5.52 11.66 11.86
C ASP A 16 4.57 11.80 13.06
N THR A 17 3.48 12.56 12.90
CA THR A 17 2.45 12.76 13.93
C THR A 17 1.39 11.66 13.97
N LEU A 18 1.42 10.72 13.02
CA LEU A 18 0.46 9.63 12.98
C LEU A 18 0.73 8.60 14.10
N PRO A 19 -0.33 7.97 14.65
CA PRO A 19 -0.15 6.85 15.55
C PRO A 19 0.63 5.74 14.87
N ARG A 20 1.65 5.24 15.56
CA ARG A 20 2.54 4.21 15.05
C ARG A 20 1.81 2.86 14.90
N LEU A 21 2.00 2.22 13.74
CA LEU A 21 1.48 0.87 13.50
C LEU A 21 2.33 -0.17 14.25
N PRO A 22 1.72 -1.17 14.90
CA PRO A 22 2.43 -2.09 15.78
C PRO A 22 3.42 -3.04 15.06
N TRP A 23 3.25 -3.24 13.75
CA TRP A 23 4.15 -4.06 12.92
C TRP A 23 5.26 -3.24 12.23
N LEU A 24 5.32 -1.93 12.46
CA LEU A 24 6.31 -1.05 11.84
C LEU A 24 7.63 -1.10 12.63
N ALA A 25 8.78 -1.18 11.96
CA ALA A 25 10.10 -1.19 12.62
C ALA A 25 10.53 0.22 13.05
N ASP A 26 11.32 0.35 14.13
CA ASP A 26 11.68 1.65 14.71
C ASP A 26 12.42 2.55 13.70
N GLY A 27 11.96 3.80 13.60
CA GLY A 27 12.46 4.75 12.61
C GLY A 27 11.98 4.53 11.17
N GLN A 28 11.23 3.47 10.89
CA GLN A 28 10.63 3.27 9.56
C GLN A 28 9.48 4.27 9.34
N PRO A 29 9.44 4.98 8.19
CA PRO A 29 8.31 5.83 7.83
C PRO A 29 7.04 4.98 7.61
N HIS A 30 5.88 5.63 7.70
CA HIS A 30 4.60 4.99 7.34
C HIS A 30 4.60 4.54 5.87
N ASP A 31 3.79 3.51 5.59
CA ASP A 31 3.58 3.00 4.24
C ASP A 31 3.03 4.08 3.30
N ALA A 32 3.30 3.91 2.00
CA ALA A 32 2.92 4.89 0.99
C ALA A 32 1.41 5.16 0.97
N TYR A 33 0.61 4.11 1.22
CA TYR A 33 -0.85 4.24 1.28
C TYR A 33 -1.33 5.14 2.42
N THR A 34 -0.74 5.01 3.60
CA THR A 34 -1.02 5.81 4.79
C THR A 34 -0.63 7.27 4.58
N LEU A 35 0.56 7.52 4.03
CA LEU A 35 1.01 8.88 3.72
C LEU A 35 0.14 9.56 2.66
N MET A 36 -0.25 8.86 1.59
CA MET A 36 -1.18 9.41 0.60
C MET A 36 -2.55 9.74 1.20
N ARG A 37 -3.09 8.86 2.06
CA ARG A 37 -4.36 9.11 2.76
C ARG A 37 -4.27 10.32 3.68
N GLN A 38 -3.17 10.46 4.42
CA GLN A 38 -2.92 11.61 5.29
C GLN A 38 -2.81 12.90 4.49
N ALA A 39 -2.06 12.91 3.38
CA ALA A 39 -1.96 14.08 2.50
C ALA A 39 -3.34 14.48 1.95
N LEU A 40 -4.13 13.53 1.44
CA LEU A 40 -5.48 13.81 0.94
C LEU A 40 -6.41 14.31 2.04
N TRP A 41 -6.35 13.73 3.24
CA TRP A 41 -7.14 14.20 4.38
C TRP A 41 -6.76 15.65 4.75
N ARG A 42 -5.46 15.96 4.88
CA ARG A 42 -4.99 17.32 5.20
C ARG A 42 -5.41 18.35 4.15
N ALA A 43 -5.25 18.02 2.86
CA ALA A 43 -5.69 18.89 1.76
C ALA A 43 -7.17 19.31 1.87
N ASN A 44 -8.01 18.45 2.45
CA ASN A 44 -9.44 18.70 2.59
C ASN A 44 -9.86 19.31 3.94
N ASN A 45 -9.01 19.21 4.98
CA ASN A 45 -9.41 19.54 6.35
C ASN A 45 -8.58 20.66 7.01
N ASP A 46 -7.40 20.96 6.48
CA ASP A 46 -6.50 21.98 7.04
C ASP A 46 -5.84 22.79 5.91
N PRO A 47 -6.50 23.87 5.44
CA PRO A 47 -5.96 24.75 4.42
C PRO A 47 -4.64 25.38 4.87
N GLY A 48 -3.53 24.96 4.25
CA GLY A 48 -2.17 25.39 4.61
C GLY A 48 -1.30 24.30 5.25
N ALA A 49 -1.87 23.14 5.59
CA ALA A 49 -1.11 21.99 6.08
C ALA A 49 -0.19 21.37 5.03
N LEU A 50 -0.44 21.65 3.75
CA LEU A 50 0.38 21.22 2.62
C LEU A 50 0.95 22.42 1.87
N GLU A 51 2.19 22.27 1.44
CA GLU A 51 2.83 23.13 0.47
C GLU A 51 2.46 22.66 -0.94
N LEU A 52 1.37 23.24 -1.47
CA LEU A 52 0.88 22.93 -2.80
C LEU A 52 1.66 23.73 -3.86
N PRO A 53 1.96 23.13 -5.04
CA PRO A 53 1.51 21.82 -5.52
C PRO A 53 2.42 20.65 -5.13
N ASP A 54 3.60 20.92 -4.55
CA ASP A 54 4.68 19.94 -4.42
C ASP A 54 4.32 18.74 -3.53
N ASP A 55 3.60 18.96 -2.43
CA ASP A 55 3.16 17.87 -1.56
C ASP A 55 2.13 16.95 -2.24
N LEU A 56 1.31 17.50 -3.13
CA LEU A 56 0.37 16.70 -3.91
C LEU A 56 1.10 15.87 -4.98
N LEU A 57 2.12 16.45 -5.61
CA LEU A 57 2.98 15.70 -6.53
C LEU A 57 3.78 14.61 -5.80
N ALA A 58 4.20 14.84 -4.57
CA ALA A 58 4.81 13.80 -3.72
C ALA A 58 3.81 12.66 -3.45
N ALA A 59 2.57 12.95 -3.08
CA ALA A 59 1.54 11.93 -2.90
C ALA A 59 1.25 11.13 -4.18
N ILE A 60 1.16 11.79 -5.34
CA ILE A 60 1.00 11.12 -6.63
C ILE A 60 2.22 10.24 -6.96
N THR A 61 3.43 10.69 -6.64
CA THR A 61 4.67 9.92 -6.83
C THR A 61 4.61 8.57 -6.09
N LEU A 62 3.97 8.52 -4.93
CA LEU A 62 3.84 7.32 -4.10
C LEU A 62 2.79 6.31 -4.60
N LEU A 63 2.02 6.60 -5.65
CA LEU A 63 1.00 5.67 -6.18
C LEU A 63 1.58 4.33 -6.63
N ALA A 64 2.76 4.34 -7.24
CA ALA A 64 3.42 3.12 -7.69
C ALA A 64 3.85 2.26 -6.50
N THR A 65 4.48 2.89 -5.51
CA THR A 65 4.93 2.26 -4.26
C THR A 65 3.75 1.65 -3.50
N ALA A 66 2.66 2.39 -3.34
CA ALA A 66 1.48 1.89 -2.64
C ALA A 66 0.83 0.68 -3.34
N ARG A 67 0.89 0.62 -4.67
CA ARG A 67 0.43 -0.56 -5.42
C ARG A 67 1.35 -1.76 -5.19
N ALA A 68 2.66 -1.53 -5.17
CA ALA A 68 3.64 -2.58 -4.87
C ALA A 68 3.49 -3.10 -3.43
N GLU A 69 3.30 -2.23 -2.44
CA GLU A 69 3.00 -2.61 -1.06
C GLU A 69 1.69 -3.42 -0.96
N LEU A 70 0.64 -3.03 -1.70
CA LEU A 70 -0.60 -3.79 -1.74
C LEU A 70 -0.42 -5.17 -2.41
N ASP A 71 0.37 -5.26 -3.47
CA ASP A 71 0.72 -6.52 -4.12
C ASP A 71 1.49 -7.45 -3.15
N GLN A 72 2.41 -6.89 -2.33
CA GLN A 72 3.13 -7.65 -1.30
C GLN A 72 2.18 -8.18 -0.23
N LEU A 73 1.24 -7.35 0.25
CA LEU A 73 0.21 -7.77 1.21
C LEU A 73 -0.69 -8.85 0.62
N GLU A 74 -1.13 -8.69 -0.62
CA GLU A 74 -1.94 -9.70 -1.30
C GLU A 74 -1.16 -11.02 -1.44
N ALA A 75 0.09 -10.99 -1.89
CA ALA A 75 0.92 -12.19 -1.98
C ALA A 75 1.10 -12.87 -0.62
N GLY A 76 1.36 -12.11 0.44
CA GLY A 76 1.51 -12.63 1.81
C GLY A 76 0.22 -13.28 2.33
N LEU A 77 -0.93 -12.63 2.14
CA LEU A 77 -2.23 -13.18 2.54
C LEU A 77 -2.55 -14.48 1.80
N LEU A 78 -2.32 -14.52 0.49
CA LEU A 78 -2.53 -15.73 -0.30
C LEU A 78 -1.56 -16.85 0.07
N PHE A 79 -0.30 -16.51 0.37
CA PHE A 79 0.68 -17.48 0.86
C PHE A 79 0.22 -18.10 2.19
N VAL A 80 -0.18 -17.29 3.17
CA VAL A 80 -0.69 -17.77 4.47
C VAL A 80 -1.95 -18.61 4.27
N ALA A 81 -2.92 -18.16 3.46
CA ALA A 81 -4.12 -18.93 3.17
C ALA A 81 -3.80 -20.33 2.61
N ARG A 82 -2.81 -20.42 1.71
CA ARG A 82 -2.36 -21.70 1.16
C ARG A 82 -1.63 -22.55 2.20
N ALA A 83 -0.85 -21.95 3.08
CA ALA A 83 -0.17 -22.64 4.18
C ALA A 83 -1.17 -23.22 5.21
N GLU A 84 -2.29 -22.52 5.46
CA GLU A 84 -3.41 -22.98 6.28
C GLU A 84 -4.33 -24.00 5.56
N GLY A 85 -3.95 -24.44 4.35
CA GLY A 85 -4.66 -25.49 3.62
C GLY A 85 -5.89 -25.04 2.83
N LEU A 86 -6.19 -23.74 2.74
CA LEU A 86 -7.33 -23.25 1.95
C LEU A 86 -7.12 -23.57 0.48
N THR A 87 -8.11 -24.19 -0.14
CA THR A 87 -8.10 -24.46 -1.58
C THR A 87 -8.27 -23.17 -2.38
N TRP A 88 -7.81 -23.17 -3.64
CA TRP A 88 -8.07 -22.05 -4.56
C TRP A 88 -9.56 -21.74 -4.74
N GLY A 89 -10.44 -22.73 -4.58
CA GLY A 89 -11.89 -22.52 -4.59
C GLY A 89 -12.36 -21.68 -3.40
N GLN A 90 -11.90 -21.99 -2.20
CA GLN A 90 -12.21 -21.22 -0.99
C GLN A 90 -11.60 -19.81 -1.02
N ILE A 91 -10.46 -19.64 -1.69
CA ILE A 91 -9.82 -18.33 -1.88
C ILE A 91 -10.55 -17.51 -2.94
N ALA A 92 -11.14 -18.14 -3.96
CA ALA A 92 -11.84 -17.44 -5.04
C ALA A 92 -13.04 -16.62 -4.54
N GLU A 93 -13.82 -17.17 -3.61
CA GLU A 93 -15.01 -16.53 -3.06
C GLU A 93 -14.73 -15.14 -2.41
N PRO A 94 -13.82 -15.00 -1.41
CA PRO A 94 -13.51 -13.69 -0.83
C PRO A 94 -12.78 -12.74 -1.80
N LEU A 95 -12.14 -13.26 -2.85
CA LEU A 95 -11.58 -12.44 -3.93
C LEU A 95 -12.64 -11.95 -4.94
N GLY A 96 -13.91 -12.36 -4.79
CA GLY A 96 -14.98 -12.06 -5.74
C GLY A 96 -14.82 -12.76 -7.10
N LEU A 97 -14.12 -13.90 -7.13
CA LEU A 97 -13.83 -14.67 -8.32
C LEU A 97 -14.75 -15.89 -8.42
N ARG A 98 -15.16 -16.21 -9.65
CA ARG A 98 -16.12 -17.30 -9.91
C ARG A 98 -15.48 -18.69 -9.92
N THR A 99 -14.15 -18.79 -10.03
CA THR A 99 -13.46 -20.08 -10.21
C THR A 99 -12.12 -20.11 -9.47
N ALA A 100 -11.72 -21.31 -9.06
CA ALA A 100 -10.42 -21.58 -8.46
C ALA A 100 -9.26 -21.18 -9.39
N GLN A 101 -9.39 -21.44 -10.69
CA GLN A 101 -8.39 -21.09 -11.68
C GLN A 101 -8.18 -19.57 -11.77
N ALA A 102 -9.24 -18.77 -11.66
CA ALA A 102 -9.12 -17.31 -11.66
C ALA A 102 -8.33 -16.81 -10.44
N ALA A 103 -8.51 -17.44 -9.27
CA ALA A 103 -7.75 -17.12 -8.06
C ALA A 103 -6.27 -17.47 -8.22
N GLN A 104 -5.96 -18.66 -8.75
CA GLN A 104 -4.58 -19.06 -9.05
C GLN A 104 -3.90 -18.10 -10.03
N GLN A 105 -4.56 -17.76 -11.16
CA GLN A 105 -3.99 -16.82 -12.13
C GLN A 105 -3.79 -15.42 -11.54
N ARG A 106 -4.68 -14.98 -10.63
CA ARG A 106 -4.48 -13.71 -9.92
C ARG A 106 -3.23 -13.75 -9.05
N ASN A 107 -3.03 -14.83 -8.29
CA ASN A 107 -1.81 -15.03 -7.51
C ASN A 107 -0.55 -15.01 -8.40
N GLU A 108 -0.55 -15.74 -9.51
CA GLU A 108 0.56 -15.76 -10.48
C GLU A 108 0.86 -14.35 -11.01
N ARG A 109 -0.18 -13.56 -11.34
CA ARG A 109 0.00 -12.16 -11.77
C ARG A 109 0.59 -11.27 -10.67
N VAL A 110 0.16 -11.43 -9.42
CA VAL A 110 0.70 -10.67 -8.29
C VAL A 110 2.18 -11.01 -8.09
N LEU A 111 2.52 -12.29 -8.03
CA LEU A 111 3.91 -12.74 -7.89
C LEU A 111 4.79 -12.27 -9.06
N GLY A 112 4.25 -12.29 -10.28
CA GLY A 112 4.94 -11.76 -11.45
C GLY A 112 5.24 -10.26 -11.36
N ARG A 113 4.39 -9.46 -10.69
CA ARG A 113 4.65 -8.04 -10.43
C ARG A 113 5.68 -7.81 -9.34
N LEU A 114 5.82 -8.72 -8.39
CA LEU A 114 6.81 -8.62 -7.30
C LEU A 114 8.22 -9.06 -7.72
N GLY A 115 8.32 -9.90 -8.76
CA GLY A 115 9.61 -10.36 -9.30
C GLY A 115 10.15 -9.54 -10.47
N ALA A 116 9.43 -8.52 -10.92
CA ALA A 116 9.80 -7.62 -12.02
C ALA A 116 10.40 -6.30 -11.48
#